data_AF-A0AAP0PKT0-F1
#
_entry.id   AF-A0AAP0PKT0-F1
#
_cell.length_a   1.000
_cell.length_b   1.000
_cell.length_c   1.000
_cell.angle_alpha   90.00
_cell.angle_beta   90.00
_cell.angle_gamma   90.00
#
_symmetry.space_group_name_H-M   'P 1'
#
loop_
_entity.id
_entity.type
_entity.pdbx_description
1 polymer ?
#
loop_
_entity_poly.entity_id
_entity_poly.type
_entity_poly.pdbx_seq_one_letter_code
_entity_poly.pdbx_strand_id
1 'polypeptide(L)'
;MDLKQILGDLNRESFITLLSKLIGESKFVQNNPPELTPEEDRVGKHVLDVLQPYSTSNGGGGPLIINHVSYVKGRGNIIVEYPGSDDQGRILSFVGCHMDVVTANPDDWACV
;
A
#
# COMPACT_ATOMS: atom_id res chain seq x y z
N MET A 1 22.71 -17.91 -9.28
CA MET A 1 21.41 -18.16 -8.63
C MET A 1 20.33 -17.88 -9.66
N ASP A 2 19.33 -18.74 -9.77
CA ASP A 2 18.15 -18.48 -10.60
C ASP A 2 17.35 -17.30 -10.02
N LEU A 3 16.66 -16.53 -10.87
CA LEU A 3 15.88 -15.37 -10.46
C LEU A 3 14.83 -15.73 -9.40
N LYS A 4 14.22 -16.91 -9.53
CA LYS A 4 13.26 -17.43 -8.55
C LYS A 4 13.92 -17.71 -7.19
N GLN A 5 15.18 -18.15 -7.19
CA GLN A 5 15.94 -18.36 -5.95
C GLN A 5 16.34 -17.06 -5.27
N ILE A 6 16.55 -15.98 -6.05
CA ILE A 6 16.90 -14.64 -5.55
C ILE A 6 15.66 -13.92 -5.02
N LEU A 7 14.56 -13.96 -5.77
CA LEU A 7 13.29 -13.32 -5.40
C LEU A 7 12.56 -14.07 -4.28
N GLY A 8 12.83 -15.38 -4.14
CA GLY A 8 12.08 -16.26 -3.27
C GLY A 8 10.66 -16.51 -3.77
N ASP A 9 9.88 -17.23 -2.97
CA ASP A 9 8.45 -17.40 -3.20
C ASP A 9 7.66 -16.29 -2.47
N LEU A 10 6.53 -15.89 -3.06
CA LEU A 10 5.58 -15.01 -2.39
C LEU A 10 5.09 -15.71 -1.10
N ASN A 11 5.24 -15.06 0.05
CA ASN A 11 4.56 -15.51 1.26
C ASN A 11 3.06 -15.30 1.09
N ARG A 12 2.37 -16.36 0.64
CA ARG A 12 0.94 -16.35 0.34
C ARG A 12 0.10 -15.93 1.55
N GLU A 13 0.45 -16.38 2.74
CA GLU A 13 -0.30 -16.08 3.96
C GLU A 13 -0.22 -14.59 4.31
N SER A 14 0.99 -14.03 4.34
CA SER A 14 1.19 -12.60 4.58
C SER A 14 0.53 -11.74 3.51
N PHE A 15 0.63 -12.15 2.24
CA PHE A 15 0.00 -11.44 1.12
C PHE A 15 -1.53 -11.42 1.22
N ILE A 16 -2.16 -12.59 1.43
CA ILE A 16 -3.62 -12.69 1.56
C ILE A 16 -4.11 -11.95 2.80
N THR A 17 -3.36 -12.00 3.91
CA THR A 17 -3.70 -11.28 5.14
C THR A 17 -3.73 -9.77 4.89
N LEU A 18 -2.71 -9.22 4.24
CA LEU A 18 -2.68 -7.79 3.88
C LEU A 18 -3.82 -7.46 2.91
N LEU A 19 -3.95 -8.20 1.81
CA LEU A 19 -4.99 -7.97 0.80
C LEU A 19 -6.39 -7.99 1.41
N SER A 20 -6.67 -8.90 2.34
CA SER A 20 -7.97 -8.98 3.01
C SER A 20 -8.26 -7.73 3.85
N LYS A 21 -7.24 -7.17 4.52
CA LYS A 21 -7.37 -5.90 5.23
C LYS A 21 -7.64 -4.75 4.26
N LEU A 22 -6.92 -4.69 3.13
CA LEU A 22 -7.12 -3.63 2.15
C LEU A 22 -8.53 -3.69 1.53
N ILE A 23 -9.00 -4.89 1.17
CA ILE A 23 -10.36 -5.11 0.67
C ILE A 23 -11.39 -4.73 1.74
N GLY A 24 -11.12 -5.00 3.02
CA GLY A 24 -11.99 -4.61 4.13
C GLY A 24 -12.24 -3.10 4.23
N GLU A 25 -11.32 -2.27 3.73
CA GLU A 25 -11.48 -0.82 3.68
C GLU A 25 -12.23 -0.32 2.44
N SER A 26 -12.57 -1.19 1.47
CA SER A 26 -13.13 -0.80 0.15
C SER A 26 -14.35 0.12 0.26
N LYS A 27 -15.19 -0.05 1.31
CA LYS A 27 -16.35 0.81 1.56
C LYS A 27 -15.96 2.28 1.77
N PHE A 28 -14.83 2.54 2.42
CA PHE A 28 -14.38 3.88 2.81
C PHE A 28 -13.52 4.57 1.75
N VAL A 29 -13.11 3.82 0.71
CA VAL A 29 -12.30 4.34 -0.40
C VAL A 29 -13.08 4.41 -1.71
N GLN A 30 -14.42 4.29 -1.67
CA GLN A 30 -15.25 4.55 -2.84
C GLN A 30 -15.15 6.02 -3.27
N ASN A 31 -15.06 6.26 -4.57
CA ASN A 31 -14.84 7.59 -5.15
C ASN A 31 -16.07 8.04 -5.95
N ASN A 32 -16.96 8.80 -5.29
CA ASN A 32 -18.10 9.47 -5.90
C ASN A 32 -18.45 10.74 -5.11
N PRO A 33 -17.63 11.81 -5.25
CA PRO A 33 -17.85 13.05 -4.52
C PRO A 33 -19.11 13.79 -5.01
N PRO A 34 -19.78 14.55 -4.12
CA PRO A 34 -19.38 14.82 -2.74
C PRO A 34 -19.76 13.73 -1.73
N GLU A 35 -20.64 12.79 -2.09
CA GLU A 35 -21.21 11.82 -1.15
C GLU A 35 -20.17 10.84 -0.61
N LEU A 36 -19.22 10.44 -1.45
CA LEU A 36 -18.16 9.49 -1.13
C LEU A 36 -16.81 10.08 -1.55
N THR A 37 -16.10 10.61 -0.55
CA THR A 37 -14.71 11.03 -0.69
C THR A 37 -13.81 9.94 -0.12
N PRO A 38 -12.86 9.39 -0.90
CA PRO A 38 -11.98 8.33 -0.41
C PRO A 38 -11.19 8.74 0.84
N GLU A 39 -11.03 7.80 1.77
CA GLU A 39 -10.18 7.91 2.96
C GLU A 39 -8.95 6.98 2.82
N GLU A 40 -8.04 7.26 1.88
CA GLU A 40 -6.88 6.41 1.56
C GLU A 40 -5.95 6.13 2.76
N ASP A 41 -5.91 7.00 3.78
CA ASP A 41 -5.11 6.79 5.00
C ASP A 41 -5.51 5.51 5.76
N ARG A 42 -6.75 5.02 5.60
CA ARG A 42 -7.19 3.75 6.18
C ARG A 42 -6.45 2.56 5.60
N VAL A 43 -6.33 2.56 4.28
CA VAL A 43 -5.57 1.55 3.53
C VAL A 43 -4.08 1.73 3.79
N GLY A 44 -3.61 2.99 3.75
CA GLY A 44 -2.23 3.34 3.98
C GLY A 44 -1.71 2.85 5.33
N LYS A 45 -2.52 2.92 6.39
CA LYS A 45 -2.16 2.38 7.71
C LYS A 45 -1.75 0.91 7.66
N HIS A 46 -2.52 0.05 6.97
CA HIS A 46 -2.21 -1.38 6.86
C HIS A 46 -0.90 -1.61 6.11
N VAL A 47 -0.60 -0.78 5.09
CA VAL A 47 0.66 -0.83 4.35
C VAL A 47 1.82 -0.40 5.25
N LEU A 48 1.68 0.70 6.00
CA LEU A 48 2.69 1.19 6.94
C LEU A 48 2.99 0.16 8.03
N ASP A 49 1.98 -0.50 8.58
CA ASP A 49 2.15 -1.54 9.60
C ASP A 49 3.02 -2.71 9.10
N VAL A 50 2.85 -3.12 7.83
CA VAL A 50 3.67 -4.18 7.21
C VAL A 50 5.08 -3.71 6.91
N LEU A 51 5.26 -2.45 6.52
CA LEU A 51 6.56 -1.91 6.16
C LEU A 51 7.40 -1.45 7.37
N GLN A 52 6.78 -1.19 8.52
CA GLN A 52 7.46 -0.67 9.71
C GLN A 52 8.69 -1.50 10.13
N PRO A 53 8.66 -2.85 10.13
CA PRO A 53 9.83 -3.66 10.46
C PRO A 53 11.00 -3.50 9.48
N TYR A 54 10.78 -2.95 8.29
CA TYR A 54 11.81 -2.72 7.28
C TYR A 54 12.22 -1.25 7.16
N SER A 55 11.62 -0.38 7.97
CA SER A 55 11.93 1.05 8.01
C SER A 55 13.31 1.31 8.59
N THR A 56 13.98 2.33 8.07
CA THR A 56 15.19 2.93 8.67
C THR A 56 14.89 3.61 10.01
N SER A 57 13.63 3.98 10.26
CA SER A 57 13.18 4.67 11.47
C SER A 57 12.37 3.74 12.41
N ASN A 58 12.10 4.23 13.62
CA ASN A 58 11.16 3.61 14.58
C ASN A 58 11.47 2.15 14.97
N GLY A 59 12.75 1.75 14.98
CA GLY A 59 13.18 0.44 15.46
C GLY A 59 13.04 -0.71 14.45
N GLY A 60 12.67 -0.44 13.19
CA GLY A 60 12.63 -1.47 12.14
C GLY A 60 14.03 -1.98 11.76
N GLY A 61 15.03 -1.09 11.72
CA GLY A 61 16.42 -1.47 11.42
C GLY A 61 16.64 -1.95 9.98
N GLY A 62 15.65 -1.77 9.10
CA GLY A 62 15.73 -2.10 7.68
C GLY A 62 16.13 -0.90 6.82
N PRO A 63 16.26 -1.10 5.49
CA PRO A 63 16.81 -0.09 4.59
C PRO A 63 15.76 0.86 4.00
N LEU A 64 14.46 0.67 4.27
CA LEU A 64 13.41 1.45 3.62
C LEU A 64 13.27 2.85 4.24
N ILE A 65 13.26 3.87 3.39
CA ILE A 65 12.87 5.23 3.77
C ILE A 65 11.38 5.37 3.40
N ILE A 66 10.54 5.62 4.40
CA ILE A 66 9.09 5.63 4.25
C ILE A 66 8.57 7.02 4.62
N ASN A 67 7.88 7.66 3.69
CA ASN A 67 7.26 8.96 3.88
C ASN A 67 5.75 8.85 3.66
N HIS A 68 4.97 9.38 4.61
CA HIS A 68 3.52 9.54 4.48
C HIS A 68 3.20 11.02 4.27
N VAL A 69 2.71 11.36 3.08
CA VAL A 69 2.48 12.75 2.66
C VAL A 69 1.00 12.98 2.39
N SER A 70 0.37 13.90 3.12
CA SER A 70 -1.04 14.22 2.98
C SER A 70 -1.25 15.68 2.60
N TYR A 71 -1.91 15.90 1.45
CA TYR A 71 -2.34 17.23 1.00
C TYR A 71 -3.79 17.54 1.42
N VAL A 72 -4.60 16.48 1.56
CA VAL A 72 -5.96 16.53 2.08
C VAL A 72 -6.04 15.52 3.22
N LYS A 73 -6.70 15.89 4.32
CA LYS A 73 -6.87 15.01 5.49
C LYS A 73 -7.54 13.70 5.06
N GLY A 74 -6.97 12.57 5.44
CA GLY A 74 -7.51 11.24 5.12
C GLY A 74 -7.06 10.69 3.77
N ARG A 75 -6.38 11.49 2.93
CA ARG A 75 -6.00 11.13 1.55
C ARG A 75 -4.49 11.14 1.33
N GLY A 76 -3.75 10.52 2.23
CA GLY A 76 -2.29 10.50 2.18
C GLY A 76 -1.73 9.55 1.13
N ASN A 77 -0.52 9.87 0.69
CA ASN A 77 0.30 9.06 -0.19
C ASN A 77 1.43 8.42 0.60
N ILE A 78 1.75 7.16 0.31
CA ILE A 78 2.92 6.49 0.89
C ILE A 78 3.99 6.41 -0.19
N ILE A 79 5.14 7.00 0.11
CA ILE A 79 6.32 6.95 -0.73
C ILE A 79 7.33 6.04 -0.01
N VAL A 80 7.72 4.97 -0.67
CA VAL A 80 8.69 3.99 -0.16
C VAL A 80 9.91 4.01 -1.07
N GLU A 81 11.04 4.36 -0.48
CA GLU A 81 12.32 4.40 -1.18
C GLU A 81 13.21 3.28 -0.63
N TYR A 82 13.81 2.51 -1.55
CA TYR A 82 14.86 1.55 -1.23
C TYR A 82 16.17 2.04 -1.86
N PRO A 83 17.11 2.58 -1.06
CA PRO A 83 18.36 3.12 -1.59
C PRO A 83 19.17 2.05 -2.32
N GLY A 84 19.42 2.29 -3.61
CA GLY A 84 20.30 1.46 -4.43
C GLY A 84 21.77 1.71 -4.12
N SER A 85 22.63 0.80 -4.58
CA SER A 85 24.09 0.93 -4.50
C SER A 85 24.71 1.64 -5.71
N ASP A 86 23.90 2.11 -6.65
CA ASP A 86 24.35 2.78 -7.87
C ASP A 86 24.92 4.16 -7.56
N ASP A 87 26.19 4.39 -7.90
CA ASP A 87 26.91 5.64 -7.68
C ASP A 87 26.50 6.75 -8.66
N GLN A 88 25.82 6.38 -9.75
CA GLN A 88 25.30 7.30 -10.77
C GLN A 88 23.93 7.88 -10.42
N GLY A 89 23.31 7.44 -9.32
CA GLY A 89 22.02 7.97 -8.85
C GLY A 89 20.84 7.63 -9.76
N ARG A 90 20.88 6.51 -10.51
CA ARG A 90 19.75 6.07 -11.34
C ARG A 90 18.60 5.61 -10.45
N ILE A 91 17.38 5.93 -10.87
CA ILE A 91 16.15 5.63 -10.13
C ILE A 91 15.24 4.77 -11.00
N LEU A 92 14.71 3.70 -10.41
CA LEU A 92 13.57 2.96 -10.93
C LEU A 92 12.38 3.24 -10.01
N SER A 93 11.25 3.65 -10.58
CA SER A 93 10.04 3.97 -9.82
C SER A 93 8.85 3.16 -10.33
N PHE A 94 8.09 2.61 -9.39
CA PHE A 94 6.78 2.04 -9.63
C PHE A 94 5.74 3.04 -9.10
N VAL A 95 4.94 3.59 -10.01
CA VAL A 95 3.93 4.63 -9.71
C VAL A 95 2.58 4.13 -10.17
N GLY A 96 1.53 4.35 -9.37
CA GLY A 96 0.15 4.09 -9.78
C GLY A 96 -0.62 3.05 -8.97
N CYS A 97 -0.09 2.59 -7.83
CA CYS A 97 -0.87 1.77 -6.89
C CYS A 97 -1.85 2.65 -6.10
N HIS A 98 -2.93 3.08 -6.76
CA HIS A 98 -4.03 3.81 -6.12
C HIS A 98 -5.04 2.82 -5.52
N MET A 99 -5.77 3.28 -4.51
CA MET A 99 -6.64 2.43 -3.69
C MET A 99 -8.08 2.93 -3.63
N ASP A 100 -8.37 4.06 -4.27
CA ASP A 100 -9.75 4.47 -4.48
C ASP A 100 -10.44 3.50 -5.46
N VAL A 101 -11.70 3.19 -5.16
CA VAL A 101 -12.51 2.23 -5.94
C VAL A 101 -13.77 2.91 -6.45
N VAL A 102 -14.36 2.31 -7.49
CA VAL A 102 -15.69 2.74 -7.95
C VAL A 102 -16.76 2.42 -6.91
N THR A 103 -17.91 3.08 -7.02
CA THR A 103 -19.02 2.83 -6.10
C THR A 103 -19.58 1.44 -6.23
N ALA A 104 -20.03 0.88 -5.11
CA ALA A 104 -20.66 -0.42 -5.05
C ALA A 104 -21.97 -0.32 -4.26
N ASN A 105 -23.01 -0.98 -4.77
CA ASN A 105 -24.29 -1.14 -4.10
C ASN A 105 -24.38 -2.54 -3.48
N PRO A 106 -24.35 -2.68 -2.15
CA PRO A 106 -24.45 -3.98 -1.48
C PRO A 106 -25.75 -4.72 -1.76
N ASP A 107 -26.83 -4.02 -2.11
CA ASP A 107 -28.13 -4.62 -2.41
C ASP A 107 -28.11 -5.44 -3.72
N ASP A 108 -27.13 -5.18 -4.60
CA ASP A 108 -26.96 -5.88 -5.88
C ASP A 108 -26.06 -7.12 -5.76
N TRP A 109 -25.55 -7.44 -4.56
CA TRP A 109 -24.62 -8.54 -4.37
C TRP A 109 -25.37 -9.88 -4.39
N ALA A 110 -24.90 -10.83 -5.21
CA ALA A 110 -25.39 -12.20 -5.14
C ALA A 110 -24.97 -12.82 -3.80
N CYS A 111 -25.92 -13.34 -3.03
CA CYS A 111 -25.63 -14.21 -1.91
C CYS A 111 -25.02 -15.52 -2.46
N VAL A 112 -23.71 -15.67 -2.33
CA VAL A 112 -22.97 -16.92 -2.56
C VAL A 112 -22.61 -17.58 -1.24
#